data_AF-A0A9P0GIG7-F1
#
_entry.id   AF-A0A9P0GIG7-F1
#
_cell.length_a   1.000
_cell.length_b   1.000
_cell.length_c   1.000
_cell.angle_alpha   90.00
_cell.angle_beta   90.00
_cell.angle_gamma   90.00
#
_symmetry.space_group_name_H-M   'P 1'
#
loop_
_entity.id
_entity.type
_entity.pdbx_description
1 polymer ?
#
loop_
_entity_poly.entity_id
_entity_poly.type
_entity_poly.pdbx_seq_one_letter_code
_entity_poly.pdbx_strand_id
1 'polypeptide(L)'
;MKFTEHIKRVLVVTAHRTFAKEGIKELANKAEKIADDVGVDCDAGKQIYRSNPAASSLTKYFKRFLYLPYLDSIRASLEQFSKENTPAFSLSALHPFQMRSISLKQFKTNLNSFEEFYNLNGIQSKEEL
;
A
#
# COMPACT_ATOMS: atom_id res chain seq x y z
N MET A 1 11.81 16.74 -2.54
CA MET A 1 12.35 16.07 -1.33
C MET A 1 11.41 15.03 -0.68
N LYS A 2 10.12 14.90 -1.08
CA LYS A 2 9.18 13.93 -0.47
C LYS A 2 9.26 12.48 -1.01
N PHE A 3 9.75 12.29 -2.24
CA PHE A 3 9.75 10.98 -2.93
C PHE A 3 10.82 10.01 -2.40
N THR A 4 12.00 10.53 -2.02
CA THR A 4 13.10 9.74 -1.44
C THR A 4 12.78 9.25 -0.03
N GLU A 5 12.05 10.04 0.77
CA GLU A 5 11.50 9.58 2.06
C GLU A 5 10.44 8.49 1.86
N HIS A 6 9.64 8.60 0.81
CA HIS A 6 8.62 7.60 0.49
C HIS A 6 9.25 6.24 0.11
N ILE A 7 10.28 6.24 -0.75
CA ILE A 7 11.05 5.02 -1.10
C ILE A 7 11.72 4.41 0.15
N LYS A 8 12.26 5.24 1.05
CA LYS A 8 12.81 4.75 2.33
C LYS A 8 11.73 4.07 3.18
N ARG A 9 10.51 4.60 3.24
CA ARG A 9 9.38 3.95 3.94
C ARG A 9 8.97 2.62 3.29
N VAL A 10 8.98 2.52 1.96
CA VAL A 10 8.69 1.27 1.22
C VAL A 10 9.72 0.18 1.55
N LEU A 11 11.00 0.52 1.59
CA LEU A 11 12.09 -0.41 1.96
C LEU A 11 11.99 -0.87 3.41
N VAL A 12 11.55 0.00 4.33
CA VAL A 12 11.34 -0.34 5.74
C VAL A 12 10.18 -1.33 5.92
N VAL A 13 9.05 -1.14 5.23
CA VAL A 13 7.89 -2.06 5.33
C VAL A 13 8.22 -3.44 4.76
N THR A 14 8.96 -3.50 3.66
CA THR A 14 9.43 -4.78 3.09
C THR A 14 10.44 -5.47 4.00
N ALA A 15 11.32 -4.74 4.68
CA ALA A 15 12.19 -5.28 5.73
C ALA A 15 11.38 -5.81 6.93
N HIS A 16 10.32 -5.13 7.38
CA HIS A 16 9.46 -5.63 8.46
C HIS A 16 8.72 -6.93 8.11
N ARG A 17 8.49 -7.21 6.82
CA ARG A 17 7.97 -8.50 6.34
C ARG A 17 9.03 -9.60 6.48
N THR A 18 10.30 -9.31 6.19
CA THR A 18 11.41 -10.27 6.37
C THR A 18 11.72 -10.52 7.86
N PHE A 19 11.58 -9.51 8.73
CA PHE A 19 11.74 -9.63 10.19
C PHE A 19 10.43 -9.90 10.94
N ALA A 20 9.36 -10.30 10.23
CA ALA A 20 8.03 -10.49 10.81
C ALA A 20 8.04 -11.39 12.06
N LYS A 21 8.95 -12.35 12.15
CA LYS A 21 9.08 -13.25 13.30
C LYS A 21 9.33 -12.52 14.63
N GLU A 22 10.07 -11.40 14.63
CA GLU A 22 10.40 -10.64 15.83
C GLU A 22 9.26 -9.69 16.22
N GLY A 23 8.73 -8.93 15.26
CA GLY A 23 7.61 -8.02 15.49
C GLY A 23 6.32 -8.72 15.94
N ILE A 24 6.07 -9.94 15.46
CA ILE A 24 4.91 -10.74 15.88
C ILE A 24 5.06 -11.26 17.30
N LYS A 25 6.28 -11.59 17.75
CA LYS A 25 6.52 -12.01 19.14
C LYS A 25 6.23 -10.87 20.11
N GLU A 26 6.70 -9.66 19.81
CA GLU A 26 6.41 -8.49 20.64
C GLU A 26 4.91 -8.21 20.74
N LEU A 27 4.20 -8.33 19.62
CA LEU A 27 2.75 -8.10 19.55
C LEU A 27 1.97 -9.19 20.31
N ALA A 28 2.39 -10.45 20.20
CA ALA A 28 1.81 -11.57 20.96
C ALA A 28 2.02 -11.37 22.47
N ASN A 29 3.23 -11.03 22.91
CA ASN A 29 3.53 -10.80 24.33
C ASN A 29 2.73 -9.63 24.91
N LYS A 30 2.53 -8.56 24.13
CA LYS A 30 1.68 -7.43 24.54
C LYS A 30 0.20 -7.84 24.66
N ALA A 31 -0.28 -8.66 23.73
CA ALA A 31 -1.65 -9.17 23.75
C ALA A 31 -1.90 -10.09 24.96
N GLU A 32 -0.96 -10.98 25.27
CA GLU A 32 -1.00 -11.83 26.47
C GLU A 32 -1.03 -10.99 27.74
N LYS A 33 -0.13 -10.01 27.86
CA LYS A 33 -0.09 -9.12 29.03
C LYS A 33 -1.40 -8.35 29.26
N ILE A 34 -2.00 -7.82 28.19
CA ILE A 34 -3.29 -7.12 28.29
C ILE A 34 -4.41 -8.08 28.69
N ALA A 35 -4.37 -9.32 28.19
CA ALA A 35 -5.35 -10.33 28.53
C ALA A 35 -5.25 -10.71 30.02
N ASP A 36 -4.03 -10.86 30.53
CA ASP A 36 -3.76 -11.06 31.97
C ASP A 36 -4.26 -9.88 32.80
N ASP A 37 -3.96 -8.64 32.38
CA ASP A 37 -4.39 -7.41 33.07
C ASP A 37 -5.93 -7.28 33.16
N VAL A 38 -6.66 -7.81 32.16
CA VAL A 38 -8.13 -7.78 32.08
C VAL A 38 -8.77 -9.07 32.64
N GLY A 39 -7.96 -10.06 33.02
CA GLY A 39 -8.43 -11.35 33.53
C GLY A 39 -9.13 -12.22 32.49
N VAL A 40 -8.75 -12.09 31.21
CA VAL A 40 -9.33 -12.83 30.08
C VAL A 40 -8.29 -13.77 29.49
N ASP A 41 -8.73 -14.96 29.10
CA ASP A 41 -7.86 -15.98 28.50
C ASP A 41 -7.53 -15.62 27.04
N CYS A 42 -6.25 -15.48 26.69
CA CYS A 42 -5.80 -15.11 25.35
C CYS A 42 -5.68 -16.34 24.43
N ASP A 43 -6.80 -17.02 24.15
CA ASP A 43 -6.81 -18.25 23.35
C ASP A 43 -7.34 -18.03 21.92
N ALA A 44 -6.43 -18.06 20.94
CA ALA A 44 -6.77 -18.00 19.51
C ALA A 44 -7.35 -19.31 18.95
N GLY A 45 -7.20 -20.43 19.66
CA GLY A 45 -7.72 -21.74 19.27
C GLY A 45 -9.23 -21.88 19.44
N LYS A 46 -9.85 -21.05 20.29
CA LYS A 46 -11.29 -21.08 20.61
C LYS A 46 -12.15 -20.12 19.77
N GLN A 47 -11.62 -19.52 18.71
CA GLN A 47 -12.44 -18.68 17.82
C GLN A 47 -13.32 -19.54 16.90
N ILE A 48 -14.45 -19.99 17.43
CA ILE A 48 -15.42 -20.87 16.76
C ILE A 48 -16.34 -20.10 15.79
N TYR A 49 -16.50 -18.78 16.01
CA TYR A 49 -17.47 -17.94 15.29
C TYR A 49 -16.91 -17.23 14.06
N ARG A 50 -15.64 -17.47 13.70
CA ARG A 50 -15.04 -16.95 12.46
C ARG A 50 -14.51 -18.12 11.65
N SER A 51 -14.61 -18.06 10.32
CA SER A 51 -14.00 -19.02 9.39
C SER A 51 -12.47 -18.91 9.35
N ASN A 52 -11.84 -18.82 10.52
CA ASN A 52 -10.40 -18.76 10.64
C ASN A 52 -9.84 -20.18 10.58
N PRO A 53 -8.88 -20.49 9.67
CA PRO A 53 -8.13 -21.72 9.76
C PRO A 53 -7.50 -21.85 11.15
N ALA A 54 -7.65 -23.03 11.75
CA ALA A 54 -7.13 -23.33 13.08
C ALA A 54 -5.65 -22.92 13.19
N ALA A 55 -5.35 -22.08 14.18
CA ALA A 55 -3.98 -21.67 14.48
C ALA A 55 -3.53 -22.40 15.75
N SER A 56 -2.42 -23.12 15.67
CA SER A 56 -1.85 -23.87 16.81
C SER A 56 -1.22 -22.98 17.89
N SER A 57 -1.12 -21.66 17.67
CA SER A 57 -0.65 -20.71 18.67
C SER A 57 -1.15 -19.29 18.37
N LEU A 58 -1.22 -18.47 19.42
CA LEU A 58 -1.55 -17.05 19.35
C LEU A 58 -0.62 -16.30 18.38
N THR A 59 0.68 -16.61 18.40
CA THR A 59 1.67 -16.07 17.45
C THR A 59 1.30 -16.38 15.99
N LYS A 60 0.91 -17.64 15.69
CA LYS A 60 0.52 -18.03 14.32
C LYS A 60 -0.77 -17.36 13.90
N TYR A 61 -1.71 -17.21 14.83
CA TYR A 61 -2.96 -16.49 14.61
C TYR A 61 -2.70 -15.03 14.22
N PHE A 62 -2.02 -14.26 15.08
CA PHE A 62 -1.75 -12.85 14.81
C PHE A 62 -0.89 -12.66 13.56
N LYS A 63 0.07 -13.57 13.32
CA LYS A 63 0.85 -13.58 12.07
C LYS A 63 -0.05 -13.63 10.84
N ARG A 64 -0.96 -14.60 10.79
CA ARG A 64 -1.75 -14.92 9.60
C ARG A 64 -2.90 -13.95 9.37
N PHE A 65 -3.53 -13.46 10.43
CA PHE A 65 -4.77 -12.68 10.31
C PHE A 65 -4.59 -11.18 10.48
N LEU A 66 -3.54 -10.74 11.16
CA LEU A 66 -3.33 -9.32 11.45
C LEU A 66 -2.04 -8.81 10.81
N TYR A 67 -0.91 -9.38 11.20
CA TYR A 67 0.40 -8.81 10.88
C TYR A 67 0.74 -8.89 9.38
N LEU A 68 0.62 -10.07 8.76
CA LEU A 68 0.90 -10.20 7.32
C LEU A 68 -0.13 -9.46 6.45
N PRO A 69 -1.46 -9.60 6.66
CA PRO A 69 -2.43 -8.86 5.85
C PRO A 69 -2.28 -7.35 5.95
N TYR A 70 -1.95 -6.84 7.14
CA TYR A 70 -1.72 -5.41 7.33
C TYR A 70 -0.46 -4.92 6.60
N LEU A 71 0.65 -5.64 6.68
CA LEU A 71 1.85 -5.32 5.93
C LEU A 71 1.62 -5.42 4.41
N ASP A 72 0.90 -6.43 3.95
CA ASP A 72 0.56 -6.60 2.53
C ASP A 72 -0.38 -5.46 2.06
N SER A 73 -1.31 -5.00 2.90
CA SER A 73 -2.17 -3.83 2.62
C SER A 73 -1.39 -2.52 2.53
N ILE A 74 -0.46 -2.28 3.46
CA ILE A 74 0.43 -1.12 3.40
C ILE A 74 1.27 -1.19 2.12
N ARG A 75 1.84 -2.36 1.82
CA ARG A 75 2.62 -2.56 0.60
C ARG A 75 1.79 -2.25 -0.65
N ALA A 76 0.59 -2.81 -0.78
CA ALA A 76 -0.29 -2.56 -1.93
C ALA A 76 -0.64 -1.06 -2.07
N SER A 77 -0.91 -0.39 -0.95
CA SER A 77 -1.19 1.05 -0.92
C SER A 77 0.01 1.89 -1.36
N LEU A 78 1.23 1.42 -1.06
CA LEU A 78 2.46 2.10 -1.46
C LEU A 78 2.89 1.77 -2.89
N GLU A 79 2.63 0.57 -3.39
CA GLU A 79 2.88 0.17 -4.78
C GLU A 79 2.09 1.04 -5.77
N GLN A 80 0.92 1.57 -5.38
CA GLN A 80 0.18 2.56 -6.16
C GLN A 80 0.98 3.83 -6.46
N PHE A 81 1.97 4.19 -5.63
CA PHE A 81 2.87 5.34 -5.83
C PHE A 81 4.20 4.96 -6.47
N SER A 82 4.33 3.74 -6.99
CA SER A 82 5.55 3.31 -7.69
C SER A 82 5.80 4.16 -8.94
N LYS A 83 7.05 4.15 -9.42
CA LYS A 83 7.40 4.82 -10.67
C LYS A 83 6.62 4.27 -11.87
N GLU A 84 6.26 2.99 -11.83
CA GLU A 84 5.46 2.32 -12.85
C GLU A 84 4.05 2.93 -12.94
N ASN A 85 3.48 3.38 -11.82
CA ASN A 85 2.18 4.05 -11.77
C ASN A 85 2.25 5.57 -11.97
N THR A 86 3.45 6.14 -12.19
CA THR A 86 3.62 7.59 -12.42
C THR A 86 2.80 8.12 -13.59
N PRO A 87 2.69 7.42 -14.74
CA PRO A 87 1.83 7.87 -15.82
C PRO A 87 0.34 7.89 -15.45
N ALA A 88 -0.15 7.03 -14.56
CA ALA A 88 -1.53 7.11 -14.08
C ALA A 88 -1.82 8.43 -13.32
N PHE A 89 -0.83 8.94 -12.58
CA PHE A 89 -0.93 10.26 -11.93
C PHE A 89 -0.84 11.43 -12.91
N SER A 90 -0.30 11.22 -14.11
CA SER A 90 -0.26 12.28 -15.14
C SER A 90 -1.66 12.71 -15.60
N LEU A 91 -2.69 11.88 -15.39
CA LEU A 91 -4.09 12.26 -15.58
C LEU A 91 -4.47 13.49 -14.73
N SER A 92 -3.94 13.59 -13.50
CA SER A 92 -4.20 14.75 -12.65
C SER A 92 -3.63 16.05 -13.25
N ALA A 93 -2.53 15.96 -14.01
CA ALA A 93 -1.94 17.08 -14.74
C ALA A 93 -2.78 17.52 -15.95
N LEU A 94 -3.70 16.67 -16.42
CA LEU A 94 -4.71 16.99 -17.45
C LEU A 94 -5.96 17.65 -16.85
N HIS A 95 -5.99 17.90 -15.53
CA HIS A 95 -7.08 18.66 -14.92
C HIS A 95 -7.00 20.14 -15.31
N PRO A 96 -8.10 20.81 -15.73
CA PRO A 96 -8.08 22.18 -16.24
C PRO A 96 -7.41 23.20 -15.31
N PHE A 97 -7.58 23.05 -14.00
CA PHE A 97 -6.90 23.90 -13.01
C PHE A 97 -5.37 23.80 -13.09
N GLN A 98 -4.84 22.58 -13.26
CA GLN A 98 -3.40 22.34 -13.38
C GLN A 98 -2.89 22.74 -14.77
N MET A 99 -3.68 22.49 -15.83
CA MET A 99 -3.35 22.87 -17.20
C MET A 99 -3.07 24.36 -17.36
N ARG A 100 -3.78 25.22 -16.63
CA ARG A 100 -3.54 26.68 -16.63
C ARG A 100 -2.17 27.09 -16.11
N SER A 101 -1.54 26.23 -15.31
CA SER A 101 -0.27 26.53 -14.61
C SER A 101 0.95 25.86 -15.25
N ILE A 102 0.75 25.02 -16.27
CA ILE A 102 1.83 24.29 -16.95
C ILE A 102 2.03 24.84 -18.37
N SER A 103 3.26 24.73 -18.87
CA SER A 103 3.56 25.14 -20.25
C SER A 103 2.99 24.16 -21.28
N LEU A 104 2.74 24.64 -22.51
CA LEU A 104 2.29 23.80 -23.62
C LEU A 104 3.22 22.61 -23.88
N LYS A 105 4.54 22.81 -23.71
CA LYS A 105 5.55 21.76 -23.83
C LYS A 105 5.37 20.66 -22.78
N GLN A 106 5.20 21.05 -21.51
CA GLN A 106 4.95 20.11 -20.41
C GLN A 106 3.62 19.38 -20.59
N PHE A 107 2.59 20.09 -21.06
CA PHE A 107 1.29 19.48 -21.38
C PHE A 107 1.43 18.38 -22.43
N LYS A 108 2.09 18.65 -23.56
CA LYS A 108 2.34 17.64 -24.62
C LYS A 108 3.15 16.44 -24.11
N THR A 109 4.16 16.67 -23.26
CA THR A 109 4.92 15.57 -22.65
C THR A 109 4.05 14.69 -21.74
N ASN A 110 3.21 15.29 -20.90
CA ASN A 110 2.30 14.54 -20.03
C ASN A 110 1.25 13.77 -20.83
N LEU A 111 0.71 14.38 -21.90
CA LEU A 111 -0.25 13.75 -22.80
C LEU A 111 0.34 12.50 -23.48
N ASN A 112 1.55 12.60 -24.04
CA ASN A 112 2.20 11.47 -24.70
C ASN A 112 2.51 10.33 -23.72
N SER A 113 2.99 10.66 -22.51
CA SER A 113 3.25 9.65 -21.46
C SER A 113 1.97 8.95 -21.02
N PHE A 114 0.84 9.66 -21.02
CA PHE A 114 -0.47 9.10 -20.69
C PHE A 114 -0.99 8.19 -21.80
N GLU A 115 -0.90 8.62 -23.06
CA GLU A 115 -1.27 7.83 -24.25
C GLU A 115 -0.51 6.51 -24.31
N GLU A 116 0.81 6.55 -24.11
CA GLU A 116 1.67 5.36 -24.13
C GLU A 116 1.31 4.38 -23.01
N PHE A 117 1.07 4.87 -21.79
CA PHE A 117 0.79 4.02 -20.63
C PHE A 117 -0.55 3.29 -20.74
N TYR A 118 -1.60 3.95 -21.23
CA TYR A 118 -2.92 3.34 -21.40
C TYR A 118 -3.12 2.72 -22.79
N ASN A 119 -2.09 2.76 -23.65
CA ASN A 119 -2.14 2.32 -25.04
C ASN A 119 -3.32 2.97 -25.80
N LEU A 120 -3.48 4.27 -25.60
CA LEU A 120 -4.51 5.09 -26.24
C LEU A 120 -3.93 5.71 -27.51
N ASN A 121 -4.65 5.56 -28.62
CA ASN A 121 -4.28 6.19 -29.88
C ASN A 121 -5.15 7.45 -30.11
N GLY A 122 -4.51 8.61 -30.29
CA GLY A 122 -5.16 9.80 -30.83
C GLY A 122 -5.94 10.68 -29.85
N ILE A 123 -5.45 10.88 -28.62
CA ILE A 123 -5.95 11.93 -27.71
C ILE A 123 -5.50 13.32 -28.18
N GLN A 124 -4.59 13.39 -29.16
CA GLN A 124 -4.44 14.57 -30.00
C GLN A 124 -5.78 14.87 -30.69
N SER A 125 -6.64 15.60 -29.98
CA SER A 125 -7.81 16.24 -30.55
C SER A 125 -7.29 17.04 -31.73
N LYS A 126 -7.87 16.75 -32.89
CA LYS A 126 -7.84 17.58 -34.09
C LYS A 126 -7.76 19.06 -33.68
N GLU A 127 -6.56 19.62 -33.69
CA GLU A 127 -6.36 21.05 -33.83
C GLU A 127 -6.59 21.34 -35.32
N GLU A 128 -7.82 21.07 -35.78
CA GLU A 128 -8.41 21.64 -36.99
C GLU A 128 -9.47 22.62 -36.49
N LEU A 129 -9.04 23.87 -36.25
CA LEU A 129 -9.71 25.14 -36.55
C LEU A 129 -8.97 26.32 -35.89
#